data_AF-G2SY86-F1
#
_entry.id   AF-G2SY86-F1
#
_cell.length_a   1.000
_cell.length_b   1.000
_cell.length_c   1.000
_cell.angle_alpha   90.00
_cell.angle_beta   90.00
_cell.angle_gamma   90.00
#
_symmetry.space_group_name_H-M   'P 1'
#
loop_
_entity.id
_entity.type
_entity.pdbx_description
1 polymer ?
#
loop_
_entity_poly.entity_id
_entity_poly.type
_entity_poly.pdbx_seq_one_letter_code
_entity_poly.pdbx_strand_id
1 'polypeptide(L)'
;MKELLYWIVEWIAKIHSHILRLNDAYEYNFTDKELHFLVIGMMGMGFIFVVYPVFKWLAKHDHVMVIAWIYVLTLIIVITFAIEIGQKVTGTGNMEFADIVMGVFGFIVMFLVFSVVRGIYKLIRNLIRGDRKDE
;
A
#
# COMPACT_ATOMS: atom_id res chain seq x y z
N MET A 1 13.47 -7.21 14.01
CA MET A 1 12.47 -6.26 13.44
C MET A 1 13.02 -4.85 13.25
N LYS A 2 13.83 -4.29 14.17
CA LYS A 2 14.49 -2.98 13.96
C LYS A 2 15.43 -2.98 12.75
N GLU A 3 16.12 -4.08 12.46
CA GLU A 3 17.07 -4.18 11.34
C GLU A 3 16.46 -3.97 9.96
N LEU A 4 15.24 -4.48 9.71
CA LEU A 4 14.57 -4.30 8.41
C LEU A 4 14.17 -2.83 8.19
N LEU A 5 13.68 -2.16 9.24
CA LEU A 5 13.37 -0.74 9.19
C LEU A 5 14.63 0.09 8.95
N TYR A 6 15.71 -0.15 9.72
CA TYR A 6 16.97 0.55 9.53
C TYR A 6 17.55 0.32 8.13
N TRP A 7 17.46 -0.90 7.60
CA TRP A 7 17.89 -1.22 6.25
C TRP A 7 17.09 -0.46 5.18
N ILE A 8 15.76 -0.39 5.30
CA ILE A 8 14.90 0.38 4.39
C ILE A 8 15.23 1.88 4.46
N VAL A 9 15.34 2.43 5.68
CA VAL A 9 15.64 3.85 5.90
C VAL A 9 17.03 4.21 5.36
N GLU A 10 18.02 3.34 5.55
CA GLU A 10 19.37 3.54 5.02
C GLU A 10 19.38 3.53 3.49
N TRP A 11 18.61 2.63 2.86
CA TRP A 11 18.44 2.62 1.42
C TRP A 11 17.78 3.90 0.88
N ILE A 12 16.72 4.37 1.54
CA ILE A 12 16.07 5.65 1.19
C ILE A 12 17.06 6.81 1.32
N ALA A 13 17.85 6.85 2.40
CA ALA A 13 18.86 7.89 2.60
C ALA A 13 19.97 7.85 1.54
N LYS A 14 20.40 6.66 1.11
CA LYS A 14 21.36 6.49 0.00
C LYS A 14 20.81 7.02 -1.32
N ILE A 15 19.55 6.71 -1.64
CA ILE A 15 18.91 7.22 -2.86
C ILE A 15 18.78 8.74 -2.80
N HIS A 16 18.32 9.28 -1.67
CA HIS A 16 18.17 10.72 -1.48
C HIS A 16 19.50 11.47 -1.64
N SER A 17 20.56 10.98 -0.99
CA SER A 17 21.91 11.57 -1.11
C SER A 17 22.50 11.45 -2.51
N HIS A 18 22.18 10.37 -3.25
CA HIS A 18 22.60 10.23 -4.64
C HIS A 18 21.94 11.27 -5.55
N ILE A 19 20.63 11.50 -5.38
CA ILE A 19 19.89 12.51 -6.17
C ILE A 19 20.44 13.91 -5.90
N LEU A 20 20.71 14.26 -4.63
CA LEU A 20 21.33 15.54 -4.29
C LEU A 20 22.70 15.71 -4.94
N ARG A 21 23.56 14.68 -4.89
CA ARG A 21 24.85 14.73 -5.58
C ARG A 21 24.74 14.91 -7.09
N LEU A 22 23.71 14.34 -7.73
CA LEU A 22 23.48 14.56 -9.16
C LEU A 22 23.05 16.00 -9.42
N ASN A 23 22.15 16.57 -8.60
CA ASN A 23 21.76 17.97 -8.69
C ASN A 23 22.98 18.91 -8.62
N ASP A 24 23.85 18.69 -7.63
CA ASP A 24 25.05 19.50 -7.41
C ASP A 24 26.11 19.30 -8.50
N ALA A 25 26.30 18.07 -9.00
CA ALA A 25 27.31 17.73 -10.00
C ALA A 25 26.99 18.23 -11.42
N TYR A 26 25.71 18.45 -11.72
CA TYR A 26 25.26 19.03 -13.00
C TYR A 26 25.03 20.55 -12.92
N GLU A 27 25.46 21.21 -11.82
CA GLU A 27 25.23 22.64 -11.54
C GLU A 27 23.75 23.06 -11.56
N TYR A 28 22.84 22.11 -11.39
CA TYR A 28 21.43 22.43 -11.21
C TYR A 28 21.25 22.99 -9.80
N ASN A 29 20.87 24.26 -9.69
CA ASN A 29 20.60 24.91 -8.41
C ASN A 29 19.14 24.71 -7.95
N PHE A 30 18.58 23.50 -8.13
CA PHE A 30 17.22 23.25 -7.65
C PHE A 30 17.17 23.28 -6.13
N THR A 31 16.17 23.97 -5.59
CA THR A 31 15.85 23.88 -4.17
C THR A 31 15.28 22.50 -3.84
N ASP A 32 15.40 22.08 -2.58
CA ASP A 32 14.82 20.82 -2.09
C ASP A 32 13.34 20.64 -2.49
N LYS A 33 12.56 21.74 -2.48
CA LYS A 33 11.14 21.74 -2.89
C LYS A 33 10.94 21.52 -4.39
N GLU A 34 11.76 22.14 -5.24
CA GLU A 34 11.70 21.98 -6.70
C GLU A 34 12.14 20.58 -7.11
N LEU A 35 13.19 20.07 -6.47
CA LEU A 35 13.67 18.72 -6.70
C LEU A 35 12.61 17.69 -6.27
N HIS A 36 11.96 17.88 -5.11
CA HIS A 36 10.83 17.03 -4.69
C HIS A 36 9.66 17.10 -5.68
N PHE A 37 9.29 18.30 -6.14
CA PHE A 37 8.22 18.44 -7.13
C PHE A 37 8.51 17.61 -8.39
N LEU A 38 9.73 17.72 -8.93
CA LEU A 38 10.12 17.01 -10.14
C LEU A 38 10.21 15.50 -9.91
N VAL A 39 10.93 15.07 -8.86
CA VAL A 39 11.16 13.64 -8.58
C VAL A 39 9.85 12.93 -8.24
N ILE A 40 9.04 13.48 -7.34
CA ILE A 40 7.75 12.88 -6.95
C ILE A 40 6.76 12.93 -8.11
N GLY A 41 6.72 14.03 -8.86
CA GLY A 41 5.86 14.17 -10.04
C GLY A 41 6.18 13.14 -11.12
N MET A 42 7.45 13.00 -11.50
CA MET A 42 7.89 12.01 -12.50
C MET A 42 7.68 10.57 -12.01
N MET A 43 8.02 10.29 -10.75
CA MET A 43 7.81 8.97 -10.15
C MET A 43 6.33 8.59 -10.12
N GLY A 44 5.44 9.53 -9.76
CA GLY A 44 4.00 9.32 -9.78
C GLY A 44 3.45 9.01 -11.18
N MET A 45 3.91 9.76 -12.19
CA MET A 45 3.56 9.45 -13.59
C MET A 45 4.10 8.09 -14.02
N GLY A 46 5.32 7.72 -13.62
CA GLY A 46 5.90 6.40 -13.87
C GLY A 46 5.06 5.29 -13.25
N PHE A 47 4.58 5.46 -12.02
CA PHE A 47 3.70 4.49 -11.38
C PHE A 47 2.39 4.29 -12.11
N ILE A 48 1.80 5.32 -12.74
CA ILE A 48 0.58 5.16 -13.54
C ILE A 48 0.83 4.15 -14.69
N PHE A 49 1.96 4.23 -15.38
CA PHE A 49 2.28 3.32 -16.48
C PHE A 49 2.44 1.86 -16.05
N VAL A 50 2.72 1.60 -14.76
CA VAL A 50 2.83 0.25 -14.21
C VAL A 50 1.52 -0.22 -13.58
N VAL A 51 0.91 0.60 -12.72
CA VAL A 51 -0.27 0.23 -11.93
C VAL A 51 -1.52 0.18 -12.80
N TYR A 52 -1.71 1.12 -13.72
CA TYR A 52 -2.89 1.17 -14.58
C TYR A 52 -3.08 -0.10 -15.44
N PRO A 53 -2.09 -0.60 -16.20
CA PRO A 53 -2.29 -1.82 -16.98
C PRO A 53 -2.54 -3.05 -16.10
N VAL A 54 -1.91 -3.14 -14.92
CA VAL A 54 -2.15 -4.23 -13.96
C VAL A 54 -3.60 -4.20 -13.46
N PHE A 55 -4.10 -3.04 -13.03
CA PHE A 55 -5.48 -2.90 -12.54
C PHE A 55 -6.49 -3.10 -13.66
N LYS A 56 -6.19 -2.63 -14.88
CA LYS A 56 -7.01 -2.89 -16.06
C LYS A 56 -7.07 -4.38 -16.37
N TRP A 57 -5.96 -5.10 -16.25
CA TRP A 57 -5.92 -6.56 -16.43
C TRP A 57 -6.75 -7.29 -15.36
N LEU A 58 -6.60 -6.93 -14.08
CA LEU A 58 -7.37 -7.50 -12.98
C LEU A 58 -8.88 -7.26 -13.17
N ALA A 59 -9.27 -6.04 -13.54
CA ALA A 59 -10.67 -5.69 -13.75
C ALA A 59 -11.30 -6.48 -14.91
N LYS A 60 -10.52 -6.69 -15.99
CA LYS A 60 -10.97 -7.50 -17.14
C LYS A 60 -11.19 -8.98 -16.83
N HIS A 61 -10.53 -9.51 -15.79
CA HIS A 61 -10.66 -10.91 -15.35
C HIS A 61 -11.53 -11.05 -14.09
N ASP A 62 -12.47 -10.12 -13.88
CA ASP A 62 -13.42 -10.13 -12.74
C ASP A 62 -12.76 -10.11 -11.35
N HIS A 63 -11.50 -9.68 -11.25
CA HIS A 63 -10.75 -9.56 -9.99
C HIS A 63 -10.89 -8.19 -9.32
N VAL A 64 -12.04 -7.53 -9.48
CA VAL A 64 -12.30 -6.19 -8.89
C VAL A 64 -12.13 -6.19 -7.36
N MET A 65 -12.47 -7.29 -6.68
CA MET A 65 -12.25 -7.42 -5.24
C MET A 65 -10.75 -7.35 -4.87
N VAL A 66 -9.85 -7.87 -5.72
CA VAL A 66 -8.40 -7.79 -5.49
C VAL A 66 -7.92 -6.34 -5.60
N ILE A 67 -8.45 -5.58 -6.57
CA ILE A 67 -8.16 -4.14 -6.73
C ILE A 67 -8.58 -3.38 -5.47
N ALA A 68 -9.81 -3.61 -4.99
CA ALA A 68 -10.31 -3.00 -3.76
C ALA A 68 -9.46 -3.38 -2.54
N TRP A 69 -9.06 -4.65 -2.44
CA TRP A 69 -8.21 -5.13 -1.37
C TRP A 69 -6.82 -4.48 -1.36
N ILE A 70 -6.16 -4.37 -2.52
CA ILE A 70 -4.87 -3.67 -2.65
C ILE A 70 -5.02 -2.21 -2.22
N TYR A 71 -6.07 -1.52 -2.69
CA TYR A 71 -6.32 -0.13 -2.32
C TYR A 71 -6.51 0.03 -0.81
N VAL A 72 -7.36 -0.78 -0.18
CA VAL A 72 -7.59 -0.72 1.26
C VAL A 72 -6.31 -1.07 2.03
N LEU A 73 -5.54 -2.07 1.60
CA LEU A 73 -4.25 -2.40 2.20
C LEU A 73 -3.30 -1.18 2.20
N THR A 74 -3.19 -0.49 1.06
CA THR A 74 -2.33 0.70 0.97
C THR A 74 -2.79 1.81 1.90
N LEU A 75 -4.11 2.02 2.03
CA LEU A 75 -4.67 2.99 2.97
C LEU A 75 -4.38 2.62 4.42
N ILE A 76 -4.55 1.35 4.81
CA ILE A 76 -4.25 0.88 6.16
C ILE A 76 -2.77 1.10 6.50
N ILE A 77 -1.85 0.80 5.58
CA ILE A 77 -0.43 1.07 5.79
C ILE A 77 -0.19 2.57 6.02
N VAL A 78 -0.71 3.45 5.15
CA VAL A 78 -0.51 4.90 5.31
C VAL A 78 -1.10 5.42 6.63
N ILE A 79 -2.30 4.95 7.01
CA ILE A 79 -2.98 5.37 8.24
C ILE A 79 -2.23 4.89 9.47
N THR A 80 -1.81 3.62 9.52
CA THR A 80 -1.06 3.08 10.66
C THR A 80 0.26 3.81 10.87
N PHE A 81 1.02 4.08 9.80
CA PHE A 81 2.22 4.93 9.89
C PHE A 81 1.90 6.35 10.38
N ALA A 82 0.84 6.97 9.88
CA ALA A 82 0.43 8.31 10.30
C ALA A 82 0.06 8.38 11.79
N ILE A 83 -0.63 7.36 12.30
CA ILE A 83 -1.00 7.24 13.72
C ILE A 83 0.27 7.10 14.58
N GLU A 84 1.18 6.19 14.25
CA GLU A 84 2.41 5.96 15.03
C GLU A 84 3.33 7.18 15.07
N ILE A 85 3.49 7.86 13.92
CA ILE A 85 4.26 9.11 13.84
C ILE A 85 3.55 10.19 14.66
N GLY A 86 2.22 10.30 14.54
CA GLY A 86 1.40 11.22 15.31
C GLY A 86 1.53 11.02 16.82
N GLN A 87 1.53 9.78 17.30
CA GLN A 87 1.75 9.45 18.71
C GLN A 87 3.13 9.87 19.19
N LYS A 88 4.17 9.62 18.37
CA LYS A 88 5.55 10.01 18.69
C LYS A 88 5.73 11.52 18.76
N VAL A 89 5.11 12.27 17.84
CA VAL A 89 5.18 13.74 17.79
C VAL A 89 4.37 14.37 18.91
N THR A 90 3.22 13.81 19.27
CA THR A 90 2.34 14.35 20.33
C THR A 90 2.73 13.90 21.74
N GLY A 91 3.67 12.97 21.88
CA GLY A 91 4.11 12.43 23.16
C GLY A 91 3.08 11.54 23.84
N THR A 92 2.03 11.11 23.13
CA THR A 92 0.99 10.21 23.65
C THR A 92 1.40 8.74 23.61
N GLY A 93 2.50 8.42 22.92
CA GLY A 93 3.08 7.08 22.83
C GLY A 93 4.46 7.08 22.17
N ASN A 94 5.07 5.90 22.03
CA ASN A 94 6.25 5.70 21.20
C ASN A 94 5.84 5.26 19.80
N MET A 95 6.65 5.60 18.79
CA MET A 95 6.48 5.03 17.46
C MET A 95 6.94 3.57 17.50
N GLU A 96 6.03 2.62 17.36
CA GLU A 96 6.35 1.20 17.37
C GLU A 96 6.02 0.55 16.03
N PHE A 97 7.06 0.10 15.31
CA PHE A 97 6.86 -0.62 14.05
C PHE A 97 6.01 -1.89 14.22
N ALA A 98 6.03 -2.50 15.42
CA ALA A 98 5.20 -3.64 15.74
C ALA A 98 3.71 -3.32 15.63
N ASP A 99 3.27 -2.12 16.01
CA ASP A 99 1.87 -1.71 15.98
C ASP A 99 1.37 -1.55 14.53
N ILE A 100 2.23 -1.05 13.64
CA ILE A 100 1.98 -1.04 12.18
C ILE A 100 1.81 -2.46 11.65
N VAL A 101 2.76 -3.36 11.98
CA VAL A 101 2.72 -4.76 11.54
C VAL A 101 1.46 -5.46 12.05
N MET A 102 1.08 -5.23 13.30
CA MET A 102 -0.13 -5.79 13.90
C MET A 102 -1.40 -5.23 13.26
N GLY A 103 -1.43 -3.93 12.93
CA GLY A 103 -2.54 -3.32 12.18
C GLY A 103 -2.74 -3.95 10.80
N VAL A 104 -1.64 -4.13 10.04
CA VAL A 104 -1.67 -4.79 8.73
C VAL A 104 -2.07 -6.27 8.86
N PHE A 105 -1.52 -6.97 9.84
CA PHE A 105 -1.85 -8.37 10.10
C PHE A 105 -3.33 -8.55 10.47
N GLY A 106 -3.87 -7.66 11.33
CA GLY A 106 -5.28 -7.64 11.69
C GLY A 106 -6.19 -7.48 10.48
N PHE A 107 -5.86 -6.59 9.55
CA PHE A 107 -6.60 -6.45 8.28
C PHE A 107 -6.58 -7.74 7.45
N ILE A 108 -5.42 -8.39 7.31
CA ILE A 108 -5.29 -9.65 6.55
C ILE A 108 -6.17 -10.74 7.17
N VAL A 109 -6.09 -10.94 8.49
CA VAL A 109 -6.87 -11.96 9.21
C VAL A 109 -8.38 -11.69 9.07
N MET A 110 -8.81 -10.44 9.28
CA MET A 110 -10.23 -10.08 9.14
C MET A 110 -10.73 -10.26 7.70
N PHE A 111 -9.90 -9.97 6.70
CA PHE A 111 -10.26 -10.22 5.30
C PHE A 111 -10.39 -11.71 4.97
N LEU A 112 -9.57 -12.58 5.57
CA LEU A 112 -9.71 -14.02 5.43
C LEU A 112 -11.04 -14.51 5.99
N VAL A 113 -11.44 -14.03 7.18
CA VAL A 113 -12.75 -14.33 7.76
C VAL A 113 -13.88 -13.91 6.81
N PHE A 114 -13.83 -12.66 6.30
CA PHE A 114 -14.78 -12.17 5.32
C PHE A 114 -14.83 -13.04 4.05
N SER A 115 -13.67 -13.46 3.54
CA SER A 115 -13.56 -14.28 2.34
C SER A 115 -14.20 -15.66 2.52
N VAL A 116 -14.01 -16.28 3.69
CA VAL A 116 -14.67 -17.55 4.06
C VAL A 116 -16.20 -17.38 4.12
N VAL A 117 -16.69 -16.34 4.81
CA VAL A 117 -18.13 -16.06 4.91
C VAL A 117 -18.76 -15.84 3.52
N ARG A 118 -18.10 -15.04 2.67
CA ARG A 118 -18.54 -14.82 1.29
C ARG A 118 -18.53 -16.12 0.47
N GLY A 119 -17.53 -16.98 0.66
CA GLY A 119 -17.44 -18.29 0.02
C GLY A 119 -18.61 -19.20 0.40
N ILE A 120 -18.92 -19.30 1.70
CA ILE A 120 -20.06 -20.06 2.22
C ILE A 120 -21.38 -19.51 1.67
N TYR A 121 -21.58 -18.19 1.68
CA TYR A 121 -22.78 -17.57 1.11
C TYR A 121 -22.97 -17.93 -0.37
N LYS A 122 -21.90 -17.86 -1.17
CA LYS A 122 -21.95 -18.21 -2.59
C LYS A 122 -22.27 -19.69 -2.79
N LEU A 123 -21.72 -20.58 -1.95
CA LEU A 123 -22.01 -22.01 -1.99
C LEU A 123 -23.51 -22.29 -1.69
N ILE A 124 -24.03 -21.75 -0.59
CA ILE A 124 -25.44 -21.92 -0.19
C ILE A 124 -26.38 -21.40 -1.29
N ARG A 125 -26.10 -20.20 -1.83
CA ARG A 125 -26.90 -19.63 -2.92
C ARG A 125 -26.89 -20.49 -4.18
N ASN A 126 -25.74 -21.10 -4.51
CA ASN A 126 -25.62 -21.98 -5.67
C ASN A 126 -26.42 -23.27 -5.47
N LEU A 127 -26.42 -23.85 -4.27
CA LEU A 127 -27.23 -25.03 -3.94
C LEU A 127 -28.73 -24.73 -4.06
N ILE A 128 -29.20 -23.61 -3.49
CA ILE A 128 -30.63 -23.21 -3.54
C ILE A 128 -31.09 -22.87 -4.98
N ARG A 129 -30.18 -22.37 -5.84
CA ARG A 129 -30.50 -22.09 -7.25
C ARG A 129 -30.36 -23.30 -8.17
N GLY A 130 -29.61 -24.33 -7.77
CA GLY A 130 -29.49 -25.60 -8.49
C GLY A 130 -30.83 -26.32 -8.59
N ASP A 131 -31.63 -26.29 -7.52
CA ASP A 131 -32.97 -26.90 -7.45
C ASP A 131 -34.03 -26.25 -8.35
N ARG A 132 -33.73 -25.14 -9.04
CA ARG A 132 -34.70 -24.36 -9.82
C ARG A 132 -34.50 -24.42 -11.33
N LYS A 133 -33.62 -25.30 -11.81
CA LYS A 133 -33.32 -25.48 -13.24
C LYS A 133 -33.90 -26.78 -13.84
N ASP A 134 -34.65 -27.54 -13.06
CA ASP A 134 -35.27 -28.80 -13.46
C ASP A 134 -36.81 -28.69 -13.63
N GLU A 135 -37.34 -27.48 -13.81
CA GLU A 135 -38.70 -27.19 -14.31
C GLU A 135 -38.64 -26.44 -15.64
#